data_AF-A0A4V0XS77-F1
#
_entry.id   AF-A0A4V0XS77-F1
#
_cell.length_a   1.000
_cell.length_b   1.000
_cell.length_c   1.000
_cell.angle_alpha   90.00
_cell.angle_beta   90.00
_cell.angle_gamma   90.00
#
_symmetry.space_group_name_H-M   'P 1'
#
loop_
_entity.id
_entity.type
_entity.pdbx_description
1 polymer ?
#
loop_
_entity_poly.entity_id
_entity_poly.type
_entity_poly.pdbx_seq_one_letter_code
_entity_poly.pdbx_strand_id
1 'polypeptide(L)'
;MTVTQSETSITPRELQARLAAGQPARLIDVRTPAEHASVHVPGVRLLPLDELDAAAFCRERAGDDAPVYVLCQSGNRARRAIDKLERAGVRGCVLVEGGTQAWLDAGLPVTRGGGQVLPLMQQVQIVVGFTSAAGSLLALTVDPWFALVPLVMGGGLLFAGLTGFCGLARLLAKMPWNKTTSCPAVSCWPRNPNETCIATKANRDRGRRGGRVGENADLQICERVIDKRGTSSPPPSRAG
;
A
#
# COMPACT_ATOMS: atom_id res chain seq x y z
N MET A 1 28.06 -19.69 -9.38
CA MET A 1 27.00 -20.48 -8.72
C MET A 1 25.92 -19.51 -8.26
N THR A 2 24.93 -19.25 -9.11
CA THR A 2 23.78 -18.39 -8.79
C THR A 2 22.80 -19.20 -7.96
N VAL A 3 22.56 -18.76 -6.72
CA VAL A 3 21.58 -19.37 -5.81
C VAL A 3 20.19 -19.07 -6.37
N THR A 4 19.55 -20.05 -6.98
CA THR A 4 18.14 -20.03 -7.35
C THR A 4 17.34 -20.15 -6.04
N GLN A 5 16.97 -19.03 -5.43
CA GLN A 5 15.95 -19.04 -4.38
C GLN A 5 14.61 -19.34 -5.04
N SER A 6 13.92 -20.36 -4.56
CA SER A 6 12.60 -20.77 -5.01
C SER A 6 11.59 -19.65 -4.74
N GLU A 7 11.44 -18.71 -5.70
CA GLU A 7 10.33 -17.74 -5.68
C GLU A 7 9.04 -18.55 -5.73
N THR A 8 8.39 -18.71 -4.57
CA THR A 8 7.04 -19.28 -4.54
C THR A 8 6.12 -18.22 -5.13
N SER A 9 5.67 -18.44 -6.35
CA SER A 9 4.75 -17.56 -7.06
C SER A 9 3.37 -18.20 -7.17
N ILE A 10 2.33 -17.37 -7.28
CA ILE A 10 0.95 -17.81 -7.48
C ILE A 10 0.28 -16.94 -8.53
N THR A 11 -0.54 -17.56 -9.38
CA THR A 11 -1.33 -16.81 -10.35
C THR A 11 -2.51 -16.09 -9.67
N PRO A 12 -2.99 -14.95 -10.21
CA PRO A 12 -4.17 -14.27 -9.68
C PRO A 12 -5.42 -15.16 -9.57
N ARG A 13 -5.63 -16.06 -10.54
CA ARG A 13 -6.78 -16.97 -10.56
C ARG A 13 -6.73 -18.00 -9.43
N GLU A 14 -5.56 -18.60 -9.20
CA GLU A 14 -5.36 -19.56 -8.11
C GLU A 14 -5.48 -18.87 -6.75
N LEU A 15 -4.92 -17.67 -6.61
CA LEU A 15 -5.08 -16.87 -5.40
C LEU A 15 -6.56 -16.57 -5.13
N GLN A 16 -7.32 -16.15 -6.14
CA GLN A 16 -8.76 -15.92 -5.98
C GLN A 16 -9.50 -17.20 -5.58
N ALA A 17 -9.15 -18.36 -6.14
CA ALA A 17 -9.75 -19.63 -5.75
C ALA A 17 -9.48 -19.97 -4.27
N ARG A 18 -8.27 -19.70 -3.76
CA ARG A 18 -7.93 -19.89 -2.33
C ARG A 18 -8.68 -18.92 -1.42
N LEU A 19 -8.81 -17.66 -1.83
CA LEU A 19 -9.59 -16.66 -1.10
C LEU A 19 -11.08 -17.02 -1.07
N ALA A 20 -11.63 -17.51 -2.19
CA ALA A 20 -13.02 -17.97 -2.26
C ALA A 20 -13.27 -19.23 -1.41
N ALA A 21 -12.26 -20.08 -1.24
CA ALA A 21 -12.31 -21.25 -0.37
C ALA A 21 -12.15 -20.93 1.13
N GLY A 22 -12.03 -19.64 1.52
CA GLY A 22 -11.91 -19.23 2.91
C GLY A 22 -10.59 -19.60 3.57
N GLN A 23 -9.54 -19.88 2.77
CA GLN A 23 -8.23 -20.20 3.32
C GLN A 23 -7.62 -18.96 3.99
N PRO A 24 -7.01 -19.09 5.18
CA PRO A 24 -6.34 -17.97 5.83
C PRO A 24 -5.16 -17.52 4.95
N ALA A 25 -5.27 -16.32 4.41
CA ALA A 25 -4.29 -15.73 3.50
C ALA A 25 -4.09 -14.26 3.85
N ARG A 26 -2.84 -13.82 4.00
CA ARG A 26 -2.54 -12.40 4.16
C ARG A 26 -2.15 -11.82 2.82
N LEU A 27 -3.01 -10.99 2.22
CA LEU A 27 -2.72 -10.31 0.98
C LEU A 27 -2.22 -8.89 1.27
N ILE A 28 -1.07 -8.52 0.69
CA ILE A 28 -0.42 -7.22 0.89
C ILE A 28 -0.20 -6.54 -0.47
N ASP A 29 -0.62 -5.29 -0.57
CA ASP A 29 -0.36 -4.41 -1.71
C ASP A 29 0.73 -3.40 -1.34
N VAL A 30 1.87 -3.46 -2.04
CA VAL A 30 3.03 -2.60 -1.78
C VAL A 30 3.12 -1.38 -2.69
N ARG A 31 2.03 -1.05 -3.39
CA ARG A 31 1.90 0.16 -4.21
C ARG A 31 1.69 1.41 -3.36
N THR A 32 1.62 2.56 -4.04
CA THR A 32 1.28 3.83 -3.38
C THR A 32 -0.20 3.89 -2.98
N PRO A 33 -0.57 4.72 -1.98
CA PRO A 33 -1.97 4.90 -1.59
C PRO A 33 -2.88 5.37 -2.74
N ALA A 34 -2.36 6.21 -3.64
CA ALA A 34 -3.11 6.69 -4.80
C ALA A 34 -3.46 5.56 -5.78
N GLU A 35 -2.49 4.67 -6.08
CA GLU A 35 -2.72 3.50 -6.94
C GLU A 35 -3.73 2.54 -6.31
N HIS A 36 -3.58 2.23 -5.03
CA HIS A 36 -4.48 1.33 -4.30
C HIS A 36 -5.90 1.90 -4.19
N ALA A 37 -6.04 3.20 -3.94
CA ALA A 37 -7.34 3.86 -3.86
C ALA A 37 -8.08 3.83 -5.21
N SER A 38 -7.37 3.91 -6.34
CA SER A 38 -8.00 3.80 -7.65
C SER A 38 -8.63 2.43 -7.89
N VAL A 39 -7.86 1.36 -7.64
CA VAL A 39 -8.30 -0.02 -7.80
C VAL A 39 -7.40 -0.96 -7.00
N HIS A 40 -8.01 -1.85 -6.24
CA HIS A 40 -7.29 -2.85 -5.46
C HIS A 40 -8.09 -4.16 -5.34
N VAL A 41 -7.38 -5.21 -4.96
CA VAL A 41 -7.96 -6.53 -4.70
C VAL A 41 -8.77 -6.50 -3.39
N PRO A 42 -9.99 -7.06 -3.32
CA PRO A 42 -10.78 -7.05 -2.10
C PRO A 42 -10.03 -7.73 -0.94
N GLY A 43 -10.07 -7.13 0.25
CA GLY A 43 -9.40 -7.66 1.44
C GLY A 43 -7.87 -7.49 1.46
N VAL A 44 -7.27 -6.81 0.48
CA VAL A 44 -5.83 -6.55 0.49
C VAL A 44 -5.46 -5.42 1.45
N ARG A 45 -4.39 -5.64 2.23
CA ARG A 45 -3.80 -4.61 3.10
C ARG A 45 -2.79 -3.77 2.31
N LEU A 46 -2.96 -2.46 2.34
CA LEU A 46 -1.97 -1.53 1.80
C LEU A 46 -0.78 -1.39 2.76
N LEU A 47 0.43 -1.66 2.26
CA LEU A 47 1.68 -1.43 2.97
C LEU A 47 2.74 -0.96 1.97
N PRO A 48 2.82 0.36 1.68
CA PRO A 48 3.66 0.89 0.61
C PRO A 48 5.13 0.49 0.79
N LEU A 49 5.82 0.14 -0.29
CA LEU A 49 7.22 -0.33 -0.24
C LEU A 49 8.17 0.66 0.47
N ASP A 50 7.88 1.95 0.36
CA ASP A 50 8.68 3.04 0.95
C ASP A 50 8.44 3.21 2.46
N GLU A 51 7.27 2.77 2.93
CA GLU A 51 6.85 2.83 4.35
C GLU A 51 6.90 1.44 5.02
N LEU A 52 7.35 0.41 4.29
CA LEU A 52 7.39 -0.97 4.74
C LEU A 52 8.45 -1.15 5.85
N ASP A 53 7.99 -1.16 7.10
CA ASP A 53 8.74 -1.66 8.25
C ASP A 53 8.53 -3.18 8.38
N ALA A 54 9.50 -3.93 7.84
CA ALA A 54 9.47 -5.39 7.86
C ALA A 54 9.58 -5.97 9.28
N ALA A 55 10.25 -5.28 10.21
CA ALA A 55 10.39 -5.75 11.59
C ALA A 55 9.06 -5.57 12.35
N ALA A 56 8.37 -4.45 12.15
CA ALA A 56 7.02 -4.26 12.69
C ALA A 56 6.03 -5.29 12.13
N PHE A 57 6.08 -5.56 10.83
CA PHE A 57 5.25 -6.58 10.21
C PHE A 57 5.53 -7.99 10.77
N CYS A 58 6.79 -8.35 10.98
CA CYS A 58 7.18 -9.62 11.58
C CYS A 58 6.62 -9.78 13.01
N ARG A 59 6.68 -8.72 13.83
CA ARG A 59 6.08 -8.71 15.17
C ARG A 59 4.56 -8.85 15.14
N GLU A 60 3.88 -8.13 14.24
CA GLU A 60 2.42 -8.21 14.04
C GLU A 60 1.97 -9.64 13.66
N ARG A 61 2.84 -10.40 12.99
CA ARG A 61 2.57 -11.76 12.53
C ARG A 61 3.05 -12.84 13.51
N ALA A 62 3.67 -12.50 14.63
CA ALA A 62 4.22 -13.48 15.56
C ALA A 62 3.13 -14.48 16.02
N GLY A 63 3.30 -15.76 15.67
CA GLY A 63 2.34 -16.84 15.97
C GLY A 63 1.29 -17.14 14.89
N ASP A 64 1.32 -16.45 13.75
CA ASP A 64 0.51 -16.77 12.57
C ASP A 64 1.43 -17.37 11.49
N ASP A 65 1.09 -18.57 11.00
CA ASP A 65 1.83 -19.30 9.95
C ASP A 65 1.13 -19.28 8.57
N ALA A 66 0.01 -18.56 8.42
CA ALA A 66 -0.63 -18.33 7.12
C ALA A 66 0.34 -17.78 6.02
N PRO A 67 0.17 -18.14 4.75
CA PRO A 67 0.97 -17.57 3.67
C PRO A 67 0.75 -16.05 3.52
N VAL A 68 1.83 -15.33 3.16
CA VAL A 68 1.81 -13.89 2.90
C VAL A 68 1.94 -13.66 1.40
N TYR A 69 0.83 -13.35 0.76
CA TYR A 69 0.78 -13.01 -0.65
C TYR A 69 1.10 -11.53 -0.83
N VAL A 70 2.12 -11.23 -1.63
CA VAL A 70 2.56 -9.86 -1.89
C VAL A 70 2.35 -9.51 -3.35
N LEU A 71 1.64 -8.41 -3.60
CA LEU A 71 1.36 -7.90 -4.93
C LEU A 71 1.80 -6.44 -5.07
N CYS A 72 2.06 -6.05 -6.31
CA CYS A 72 2.19 -4.64 -6.67
C CYS A 72 1.49 -4.40 -8.01
N GLN A 73 1.96 -3.46 -8.84
CA GLN A 73 1.36 -3.25 -10.16
C GLN A 73 1.69 -4.37 -11.15
N SER A 74 2.97 -4.77 -11.24
CA SER A 74 3.48 -5.73 -12.25
C SER A 74 4.42 -6.82 -11.71
N GLY A 75 4.75 -6.80 -10.42
CA GLY A 75 5.60 -7.80 -9.74
C GLY A 75 6.96 -7.27 -9.22
N ASN A 76 7.54 -6.23 -9.83
CA ASN A 76 8.88 -5.73 -9.48
C ASN A 76 9.01 -5.20 -8.05
N ARG A 77 8.05 -4.38 -7.60
CA ARG A 77 8.04 -3.83 -6.23
C ARG A 77 7.74 -4.93 -5.19
N ALA A 78 6.92 -5.91 -5.57
CA ALA A 78 6.57 -7.03 -4.70
C ALA A 78 7.78 -7.91 -4.40
N ARG A 79 8.63 -8.25 -5.39
CA ARG A 79 9.90 -8.96 -5.15
C ARG A 79 10.78 -8.27 -4.12
N ARG A 80 10.98 -6.95 -4.27
CA ARG A 80 11.75 -6.15 -3.29
C ARG A 80 11.13 -6.14 -1.89
N ALA A 81 9.80 -6.15 -1.80
CA ALA A 81 9.12 -6.23 -0.52
C ALA A 81 9.28 -7.62 0.11
N ILE A 82 9.18 -8.69 -0.67
CA ILE A 82 9.43 -10.07 -0.22
C ILE A 82 10.85 -10.19 0.32
N ASP A 83 11.86 -9.72 -0.41
CA ASP A 83 13.25 -9.72 0.06
C ASP A 83 13.42 -9.01 1.40
N LYS A 84 12.74 -7.86 1.60
CA LYS A 84 12.77 -7.12 2.87
C LYS A 84 12.10 -7.91 3.99
N LEU A 85 10.97 -8.55 3.72
CA LEU A 85 10.18 -9.33 4.68
C LEU A 85 10.93 -10.61 5.09
N GLU A 86 11.51 -11.33 4.15
CA GLU A 86 12.28 -12.55 4.42
C GLU A 86 13.54 -12.26 5.23
N ARG A 87 14.23 -11.15 4.94
CA ARG A 87 15.37 -10.68 5.77
C ARG A 87 14.97 -10.33 7.19
N ALA A 88 13.74 -9.91 7.41
CA ALA A 88 13.19 -9.65 8.74
C ALA A 88 12.66 -10.92 9.44
N GLY A 89 12.81 -12.10 8.81
CA GLY A 89 12.40 -13.39 9.36
C GLY A 89 10.96 -13.81 9.04
N VAL A 90 10.27 -13.09 8.15
CA VAL A 90 8.94 -13.46 7.68
C VAL A 90 9.06 -14.62 6.68
N ARG A 91 8.49 -15.77 7.03
CA ARG A 91 8.49 -16.97 6.18
C ARG A 91 7.16 -17.11 5.44
N GLY A 92 7.18 -17.84 4.32
CA GLY A 92 5.97 -18.10 3.54
C GLY A 92 5.48 -16.91 2.71
N CYS A 93 6.41 -16.06 2.27
CA CYS A 93 6.12 -14.98 1.33
C CYS A 93 5.90 -15.57 -0.08
N VAL A 94 4.80 -15.20 -0.72
CA VAL A 94 4.41 -15.68 -2.05
C VAL A 94 4.18 -14.49 -2.96
N LEU A 95 4.84 -14.49 -4.12
CA LEU A 95 4.67 -13.45 -5.13
C LEU A 95 3.38 -13.67 -5.92
N VAL A 96 2.54 -12.64 -6.04
CA VAL A 96 1.41 -12.67 -6.98
C VAL A 96 1.91 -12.29 -8.38
N GLU A 97 1.85 -13.23 -9.30
CA GLU A 97 2.35 -13.06 -10.66
C GLU A 97 1.59 -11.99 -11.42
N GLY A 98 2.32 -11.10 -12.11
CA GLY A 98 1.75 -9.98 -12.85
C GLY A 98 1.02 -8.93 -12.01
N GLY A 99 0.97 -9.11 -10.68
CA GLY A 99 0.41 -8.15 -9.73
C GLY A 99 -1.05 -7.79 -10.02
N THR A 100 -1.38 -6.53 -9.75
CA THR A 100 -2.74 -6.00 -9.93
C THR A 100 -3.14 -5.95 -11.41
N GLN A 101 -2.20 -5.78 -12.34
CA GLN A 101 -2.51 -5.74 -13.76
C GLN A 101 -3.04 -7.10 -14.23
N ALA A 102 -2.34 -8.19 -13.92
CA ALA A 102 -2.79 -9.54 -14.27
C ALA A 102 -4.10 -9.92 -13.54
N TRP A 103 -4.33 -9.39 -12.34
CA TRP A 103 -5.61 -9.55 -11.63
C TRP A 103 -6.77 -8.89 -12.40
N LEU A 104 -6.55 -7.69 -12.93
CA LEU A 104 -7.54 -6.97 -13.74
C LEU A 104 -7.77 -7.64 -15.09
N ASP A 105 -6.69 -8.03 -15.78
CA ASP A 105 -6.76 -8.69 -17.09
C ASP A 105 -7.49 -10.05 -16.99
N ALA A 106 -7.39 -10.71 -15.84
CA ALA A 106 -8.11 -11.95 -15.55
C ALA A 106 -9.61 -11.74 -15.23
N GLY A 107 -10.10 -10.49 -15.16
CA GLY A 107 -11.51 -10.18 -14.89
C GLY A 107 -11.96 -10.51 -13.46
N LEU A 108 -11.02 -10.56 -12.51
CA LEU A 108 -11.28 -10.94 -11.12
C LEU A 108 -11.95 -9.80 -10.34
N PRO A 109 -12.64 -10.10 -9.21
CA PRO A 109 -13.31 -9.07 -8.42
C PRO A 109 -12.31 -8.03 -7.92
N VAL A 110 -12.66 -6.75 -8.06
CA VAL A 110 -11.86 -5.60 -7.62
C VAL A 110 -12.70 -4.59 -6.89
N THR A 111 -12.12 -3.97 -5.87
CA THR A 111 -12.69 -2.79 -5.22
C THR A 111 -12.12 -1.56 -5.89
N ARG A 112 -13.00 -0.72 -6.44
CA ARG A 112 -12.64 0.59 -6.99
C ARG A 112 -13.04 1.65 -5.96
N GLY A 113 -12.11 2.51 -5.59
CA GLY A 113 -12.45 3.63 -4.71
C GLY A 113 -13.42 4.57 -5.43
N GLY A 114 -14.49 4.97 -4.76
CA GLY A 114 -15.55 5.82 -5.32
C GLY A 114 -15.13 7.27 -5.62
N GLY A 115 -13.85 7.59 -5.49
CA GLY A 115 -13.30 8.88 -5.90
C GLY A 115 -12.32 8.65 -7.04
N GLN A 116 -12.72 8.98 -8.26
CA GLN A 116 -11.77 9.28 -9.32
C GLN A 116 -10.98 10.52 -8.88
N VAL A 117 -9.91 10.32 -8.10
CA VAL A 117 -8.89 11.35 -7.94
C VAL A 117 -8.27 11.53 -9.32
N LEU A 118 -8.61 12.64 -9.99
CA LEU A 118 -7.94 13.06 -11.22
C LEU A 118 -6.43 12.96 -10.98
N PRO A 119 -5.66 12.30 -11.86
CA PRO A 119 -4.23 12.14 -11.66
C PRO A 119 -3.62 13.52 -11.42
N LEU A 120 -2.71 13.63 -10.44
CA LEU A 120 -2.11 14.90 -10.01
C LEU A 120 -1.61 15.77 -11.18
N MET A 121 -1.13 15.12 -12.25
CA MET A 121 -0.69 15.77 -13.48
C MET A 121 -1.83 16.48 -14.25
N GLN A 122 -3.03 15.92 -14.31
CA GLN A 122 -4.19 16.56 -14.93
C GLN A 122 -4.67 17.77 -14.13
N GLN A 123 -4.60 17.71 -12.80
CA GLN A 123 -4.94 18.86 -11.94
C GLN A 123 -4.01 20.04 -12.21
N VAL A 124 -2.70 19.79 -12.35
CA VAL A 124 -1.71 20.82 -12.68
C VAL A 124 -1.98 21.41 -14.07
N GLN A 125 -2.27 20.58 -15.06
CA GLN A 125 -2.58 21.04 -16.42
C GLN A 125 -3.82 21.93 -16.48
N ILE A 126 -4.89 21.57 -15.76
CA ILE A 126 -6.11 22.38 -15.70
C ILE A 126 -5.85 23.73 -15.03
N VAL A 127 -5.14 23.75 -13.90
CA VAL A 127 -4.86 25.00 -13.17
C VAL A 127 -3.96 25.94 -13.99
N VAL A 128 -2.89 25.40 -14.58
CA VAL A 128 -1.97 26.20 -15.39
C VAL A 128 -2.66 26.68 -16.66
N GLY A 129 -3.42 25.81 -17.34
CA GLY A 129 -4.17 26.17 -18.55
C GLY A 129 -5.20 27.28 -18.28
N PHE A 130 -6.03 27.11 -17.25
CA PHE A 130 -7.05 28.10 -16.89
C PHE A 130 -6.43 29.45 -16.49
N THR A 131 -5.39 29.42 -15.65
CA THR A 131 -4.73 30.65 -15.18
C THR A 131 -4.02 31.37 -16.33
N SER A 132 -3.33 30.65 -17.22
CA SER A 132 -2.68 31.24 -18.39
C SER A 132 -3.70 31.83 -19.37
N ALA A 133 -4.80 31.12 -19.65
CA ALA A 133 -5.86 31.61 -20.53
C ALA A 133 -6.55 32.86 -19.96
N ALA A 134 -6.87 32.86 -18.67
CA ALA A 134 -7.46 34.02 -17.99
C ALA A 134 -6.49 35.21 -17.98
N GLY A 135 -5.20 34.99 -17.65
CA GLY A 135 -4.18 36.04 -17.66
C GLY A 135 -3.96 36.66 -19.04
N SER A 136 -3.88 35.84 -20.09
CA SER A 136 -3.80 36.32 -21.47
C SER A 136 -5.05 37.10 -21.90
N LEU A 137 -6.24 36.66 -21.50
CA LEU A 137 -7.49 37.37 -21.81
C LEU A 137 -7.51 38.74 -21.14
N LEU A 138 -7.18 38.82 -19.85
CA LEU A 138 -7.09 40.09 -19.11
C LEU A 138 -6.02 41.02 -19.67
N ALA A 139 -4.92 40.47 -20.19
CA ALA A 139 -3.87 41.26 -20.83
C ALA A 139 -4.34 41.98 -22.10
N LEU A 140 -5.24 41.35 -22.86
CA LEU A 140 -5.80 41.92 -24.09
C LEU A 140 -6.96 42.88 -23.83
N THR A 141 -7.73 42.68 -22.75
CA THR A 141 -8.96 43.45 -22.50
C THR A 141 -8.84 44.53 -21.44
N VAL A 142 -7.91 44.40 -20.48
CA VAL A 142 -7.80 45.32 -19.32
C VAL A 142 -6.50 46.10 -19.35
N ASP A 143 -5.36 45.40 -19.21
CA ASP A 143 -4.04 46.04 -19.15
C ASP A 143 -2.94 45.05 -19.55
N PRO A 144 -1.96 45.45 -20.39
CA PRO A 144 -0.88 44.56 -20.85
C PRO A 144 -0.05 43.92 -19.73
N TRP A 145 0.01 44.51 -18.53
CA TRP A 145 0.75 43.97 -17.39
C TRP A 145 0.29 42.57 -16.96
N PHE A 146 -0.96 42.19 -17.24
CA PHE A 146 -1.47 40.85 -16.96
C PHE A 146 -0.78 39.74 -17.78
N ALA A 147 -0.05 40.09 -18.85
CA ALA A 147 0.76 39.13 -19.62
C ALA A 147 1.89 38.52 -18.79
N LEU A 148 2.25 39.10 -17.64
CA LEU A 148 3.20 38.50 -16.71
C LEU A 148 2.70 37.17 -16.13
N VAL A 149 1.39 36.98 -15.98
CA VAL A 149 0.81 35.75 -15.44
C VAL A 149 1.14 34.51 -16.31
N PRO A 150 0.79 34.48 -17.61
CA PRO A 150 1.17 33.37 -18.49
C PRO A 150 2.68 33.27 -18.70
N LEU A 151 3.42 34.40 -18.67
CA LEU A 151 4.88 34.39 -18.79
C LEU A 151 5.55 33.66 -17.63
N VAL A 152 5.13 33.95 -16.39
CA VAL A 152 5.64 33.29 -15.18
C VAL A 152 5.26 31.81 -15.16
N MET A 153 4.02 31.47 -15.53
CA MET A 153 3.57 30.07 -15.60
C MET A 153 4.33 29.27 -16.67
N GLY A 154 4.54 29.84 -17.86
CA GLY A 154 5.32 29.23 -18.94
C GLY A 154 6.79 29.05 -18.58
N GLY A 155 7.41 30.06 -17.97
CA GLY A 155 8.78 29.97 -17.46
C GLY A 155 8.93 28.89 -16.38
N GLY A 156 7.96 28.80 -15.46
CA GLY A 156 7.92 27.76 -14.43
C GLY A 156 7.79 26.34 -15.00
N LEU A 157 7.02 26.15 -16.08
CA LEU A 157 6.91 24.87 -16.79
C LEU A 157 8.24 24.46 -17.45
N LEU A 158 8.92 25.41 -18.12
CA LEU A 158 10.23 25.16 -18.72
C LEU A 158 11.26 24.76 -17.64
N PHE A 159 11.30 25.50 -16.53
CA PHE A 159 12.17 25.18 -15.40
C PHE A 159 11.86 23.80 -14.80
N ALA A 160 10.59 23.47 -14.62
CA ALA A 160 10.17 22.16 -14.11
C ALA A 160 10.54 21.02 -15.06
N GLY A 161 10.44 21.24 -16.38
CA GLY A 161 10.87 20.27 -17.39
C GLY A 161 12.38 20.01 -17.36
N LEU A 162 13.18 21.05 -17.10
CA LEU A 162 14.64 20.93 -17.03
C LEU A 162 15.15 20.34 -15.71
N THR A 163 14.47 20.62 -14.59
CA THR A 163 14.96 20.28 -13.23
C THR A 163 14.20 19.13 -12.57
N GLY A 164 13.08 18.70 -13.14
CA GLY A 164 12.16 17.75 -12.51
C GLY A 164 11.43 18.32 -11.28
N PHE A 165 11.64 19.60 -10.93
CA PHE A 165 11.01 20.24 -9.78
C PHE A 165 9.70 20.92 -10.17
N CYS A 166 8.56 20.27 -9.91
CA CYS A 166 7.23 20.87 -10.08
C CYS A 166 6.66 21.35 -8.73
N GLY A 167 6.89 22.63 -8.40
CA GLY A 167 6.45 23.23 -7.13
C GLY A 167 4.93 23.19 -6.93
N LEU A 168 4.14 23.41 -7.98
CA LEU A 168 2.68 23.38 -7.93
C LEU A 168 2.13 21.97 -7.64
N ALA A 169 2.69 20.94 -8.28
CA ALA A 169 2.30 19.55 -8.00
C ALA A 169 2.56 19.17 -6.54
N ARG A 170 3.70 19.61 -5.98
CA ARG A 170 4.08 19.34 -4.59
C ARG A 170 3.18 20.09 -3.59
N LEU A 171 2.69 21.27 -3.95
CA LEU A 171 1.71 22.01 -3.17
C LEU A 171 0.34 21.34 -3.21
N LEU A 172 -0.15 20.99 -4.40
CA LEU A 172 -1.44 20.31 -4.58
C LEU A 172 -1.47 18.94 -3.91
N ALA A 173 -0.35 18.21 -3.89
CA ALA A 173 -0.24 16.92 -3.22
C ALA A 173 -0.54 16.99 -1.71
N LYS A 174 -0.36 18.15 -1.07
CA LYS A 174 -0.61 18.36 0.36
C LYS A 174 -2.07 18.70 0.69
N MET A 175 -2.90 18.99 -0.31
CA MET A 175 -4.27 19.43 -0.09
C MET A 175 -5.15 18.29 0.46
N PRO A 176 -6.14 18.61 1.33
CA PRO A 176 -6.86 17.60 2.11
C PRO A 176 -7.67 16.60 1.27
N TRP A 177 -8.12 16.98 0.08
CA TRP A 177 -8.80 16.10 -0.87
C TRP A 177 -7.89 15.07 -1.54
N ASN A 178 -6.57 15.25 -1.46
CA ASN A 178 -5.58 14.29 -1.95
C ASN A 178 -5.12 13.31 -0.84
N LYS A 179 -5.61 13.48 0.40
CA LYS A 179 -5.37 12.54 1.49
C LYS A 179 -6.44 11.47 1.47
N THR A 180 -6.12 10.28 0.95
CA THR A 180 -6.98 9.12 1.15
C THR A 180 -7.03 8.83 2.65
N THR A 181 -8.21 8.95 3.26
CA THR A 181 -8.41 8.48 4.63
C THR A 181 -8.25 6.96 4.60
N SER A 182 -7.05 6.46 4.85
CA SER A 182 -6.85 5.04 5.07
C SER A 182 -7.70 4.66 6.28
N CYS A 183 -8.57 3.67 6.11
CA CYS A 183 -9.15 2.99 7.25
C CYS A 183 -7.97 2.48 8.10
N PRO A 184 -7.88 2.82 9.39
CA PRO A 184 -6.76 2.37 10.21
C PRO A 184 -6.69 0.84 10.17
N ALA A 185 -5.53 0.32 9.79
CA ALA A 185 -5.25 -1.10 9.51
C ALA A 185 -5.61 -2.08 10.65
N VAL A 186 -5.95 -1.57 11.84
CA VAL A 186 -6.28 -2.35 13.04
C VAL A 186 -7.71 -2.89 13.09
N SER A 187 -8.65 -2.44 12.23
CA SER A 187 -10.05 -2.90 12.30
C SER A 187 -10.51 -3.83 11.17
N CYS A 188 -9.64 -4.16 10.21
CA CYS A 188 -10.04 -4.97 9.04
C CYS A 188 -9.57 -6.43 9.11
N TRP A 189 -9.19 -6.94 10.29
CA TRP A 189 -9.02 -8.38 10.46
C TRP A 189 -10.23 -8.96 11.17
N PRO A 190 -11.13 -9.69 10.48
CA PRO A 190 -12.09 -10.50 11.18
C PRO A 190 -11.33 -11.62 11.86
N ARG A 191 -11.44 -11.70 13.19
CA ARG A 191 -10.88 -12.79 14.00
C ARG A 191 -11.58 -14.13 13.72
N ASN A 192 -12.61 -14.13 12.86
CA ASN A 192 -13.50 -15.24 12.54
C ASN A 192 -13.87 -15.20 11.03
N PRO A 193 -13.69 -16.30 10.26
CA PRO A 193 -14.02 -16.35 8.83
C PRO A 193 -15.51 -16.16 8.49
N ASN A 194 -16.42 -16.15 9.47
CA ASN A 194 -17.86 -15.96 9.24
C ASN A 194 -18.38 -14.54 9.54
N GLU A 195 -17.54 -13.58 9.93
CA GLU A 195 -17.98 -12.20 10.18
C GLU A 195 -17.67 -11.29 8.97
N THR A 196 -18.71 -10.92 8.23
CA THR A 196 -18.63 -9.88 7.21
C THR A 196 -18.53 -8.50 7.86
N CYS A 197 -17.47 -7.75 7.57
CA CYS A 197 -17.33 -6.35 8.01
C CYS A 197 -18.38 -5.45 7.33
N ILE A 198 -19.51 -5.23 8.00
CA ILE A 198 -20.42 -4.13 7.67
C ILE A 198 -19.82 -2.85 8.26
N ALA A 199 -19.28 -1.99 7.40
CA ALA A 199 -18.78 -0.67 7.76
C ALA A 199 -19.92 0.21 8.31
N THR A 200 -20.18 0.12 9.61
CA THR A 200 -21.18 0.96 10.27
C THR A 200 -20.48 2.24 10.77
N LYS A 201 -21.03 3.41 10.43
CA LYS A 201 -20.58 4.79 10.75
C LYS A 201 -20.32 5.12 12.23
N ALA A 202 -20.30 4.14 13.14
CA ALA A 202 -20.44 4.34 14.59
C ALA A 202 -19.15 4.69 15.36
N ASN A 203 -17.97 4.77 14.73
CA ASN A 203 -16.70 4.93 15.46
C ASN A 203 -16.07 6.33 15.34
N ARG A 204 -16.88 7.41 15.35
CA ARG A 204 -16.37 8.79 15.38
C ARG A 204 -16.09 9.32 16.80
N ASP A 205 -16.58 8.67 17.85
CA ASP A 205 -16.60 9.30 19.20
C ASP A 205 -15.69 8.69 20.28
N ARG A 206 -14.89 7.65 19.99
CA ARG A 206 -14.07 6.98 21.04
C ARG A 206 -12.62 7.45 21.20
N GLY A 207 -12.14 8.41 20.40
CA GLY A 207 -10.73 8.85 20.39
C GLY A 207 -10.30 9.86 21.46
N ARG A 208 -11.09 10.09 22.53
CA ARG A 208 -10.85 11.17 23.51
C ARG A 208 -10.42 10.71 24.91
N ARG A 209 -9.73 9.58 25.05
CA ARG A 209 -9.02 9.22 26.31
C ARG A 209 -7.68 8.58 25.99
N GLY A 210 -6.61 9.31 26.29
CA GLY A 210 -5.23 8.92 26.07
C GLY A 210 -4.70 7.90 27.07
N GLY A 211 -3.62 7.23 26.68
CA GLY A 211 -2.78 6.41 27.53
C GLY A 211 -1.45 6.17 26.83
N ARG A 212 -0.38 6.77 27.36
CA ARG A 212 1.00 6.68 26.88
C ARG A 212 1.55 5.33 27.35
N VAL A 213 1.89 4.41 26.44
CA VAL A 213 2.54 3.13 26.81
C VAL A 213 4.04 3.25 26.55
N GLY A 214 4.82 2.97 27.59
CA GLY A 214 6.25 3.21 27.65
C GLY A 214 7.07 2.26 26.79
N GLU A 215 8.03 2.87 26.11
CA GLU A 215 9.19 2.30 25.44
C GLU A 215 10.17 1.76 26.51
N ASN A 216 10.83 0.61 26.25
CA ASN A 216 11.89 -0.05 27.05
C ASN A 216 11.57 -1.40 27.72
N ALA A 217 10.94 -2.35 27.01
CA ALA A 217 10.98 -3.77 27.38
C ALA A 217 11.25 -4.74 26.20
N ASP A 218 11.53 -4.23 24.99
CA ASP A 218 11.34 -4.99 23.74
C ASP A 218 12.52 -5.84 23.25
N LEU A 219 13.72 -5.69 23.82
CA LEU A 219 14.89 -6.44 23.34
C LEU A 219 14.97 -7.88 23.91
N GLN A 220 14.45 -8.13 25.11
CA GLN A 220 14.61 -9.42 25.80
C GLN A 220 13.64 -10.53 25.35
N ILE A 221 12.61 -10.20 24.56
CA ILE A 221 11.55 -11.15 24.18
C ILE A 221 11.95 -11.93 22.91
N CYS A 222 12.72 -11.33 22.00
CA CYS A 222 13.15 -12.00 20.76
C CYS A 222 14.15 -13.14 21.00
N GLU A 223 15.13 -12.98 21.91
CA GLU A 223 16.12 -14.05 22.18
C GLU A 223 15.51 -15.27 22.87
N ARG A 224 14.51 -15.06 23.73
CA ARG A 224 13.92 -16.15 24.54
C ARG A 224 13.09 -17.15 23.73
N VAL A 225 12.66 -16.79 22.53
CA VAL A 225 11.86 -17.64 21.62
C VAL A 225 12.75 -18.52 20.72
N ILE A 226 14.04 -18.19 20.59
CA ILE A 226 14.99 -19.01 19.82
C ILE A 226 15.47 -20.21 20.67
N ASP A 227 15.73 -20.01 21.96
CA ASP A 227 16.31 -21.04 22.85
C ASP A 227 15.36 -22.20 23.16
N LYS A 228 14.04 -21.94 23.27
CA LYS A 228 13.05 -22.98 23.61
C LYS A 228 12.72 -23.99 22.51
N ARG A 229 13.35 -23.91 21.32
CA ARG A 229 13.10 -24.83 20.19
C ARG A 229 14.16 -25.93 20.01
N GLY A 230 15.13 -26.04 20.91
CA GLY A 230 16.11 -27.12 20.92
C GLY A 230 15.91 -28.08 22.10
N THR A 231 14.91 -28.96 22.05
CA THR A 231 14.87 -30.30 22.70
C THR A 231 13.43 -30.84 22.70
N SER A 232 13.09 -31.67 21.72
CA SER A 232 12.01 -32.66 21.89
C SER A 232 12.29 -33.85 21.00
N SER A 233 12.93 -34.87 21.58
CA SER A 233 13.04 -36.22 21.01
C SER A 233 11.64 -36.85 20.85
N PRO A 234 11.40 -37.72 19.86
CA PRO A 234 10.10 -38.36 19.66
C PRO A 234 9.84 -39.50 20.68
N PRO A 235 8.58 -39.74 21.09
CA PRO A 235 8.22 -40.83 22.00
C PRO A 235 8.18 -42.20 21.29
N PRO A 236 8.42 -43.32 22.01
CA PRO A 236 8.47 -44.66 21.41
C PRO A 236 7.08 -45.24 21.09
N SER A 237 7.01 -45.92 19.94
CA SER A 237 5.85 -46.67 19.45
C SER A 237 5.56 -47.89 20.34
N ARG A 238 4.34 -47.99 20.89
CA ARG A 238 3.82 -49.22 21.51
C ARG A 238 3.23 -50.12 20.42
N ALA A 239 3.81 -51.31 20.27
CA ALA A 239 3.22 -52.44 19.57
C ALA A 239 2.19 -53.13 20.48
N GLY A 240 1.06 -53.49 19.89
CA GLY A 240 0.01 -54.37 20.42
C GLY A 240 -0.60 -55.11 19.26
#